data_AF-A0A7W4J2F8-F1
#
_entry.id   AF-A0A7W4J2F8-F1
#
_cell.length_a   1.000
_cell.length_b   1.000
_cell.length_c   1.000
_cell.angle_alpha   90.00
_cell.angle_beta   90.00
_cell.angle_gamma   90.00
#
_symmetry.space_group_name_H-M   'P 1'
#
loop_
_entity.id
_entity.type
_entity.pdbx_description
1 polymer ?
#
loop_
_entity_poly.entity_id
_entity_poly.type
_entity_poly.pdbx_seq_one_letter_code
_entity_poly.pdbx_strand_id
1 'polypeptide(L)'
;MTTIDPVTYVVADAHTARLLRHEGPALHTIRHIAATERFAITIAETLNHGVTDGTISRFVLAAPGHLLHAIRAELTAAAQDRLILAEPKELAHLPDHELIDHFDIPATGWP
;
A
#
# COMPACT_ATOMS: atom_id res chain seq x y z
N MET A 1 24.46 10.80 -1.63
CA MET A 1 23.72 9.76 -0.89
C MET A 1 22.30 9.82 -1.41
N THR A 2 21.91 8.90 -2.29
CA THR A 2 20.54 8.77 -2.76
C THR A 2 19.71 8.25 -1.59
N THR A 3 19.09 9.17 -0.86
CA THR A 3 18.10 8.82 0.15
C THR A 3 16.94 8.20 -0.59
N ILE A 4 16.79 6.88 -0.49
CA ILE A 4 15.63 6.17 -1.05
C ILE A 4 14.42 6.66 -0.25
N ASP A 5 13.45 7.26 -0.92
CA ASP A 5 12.21 7.68 -0.29
C ASP A 5 11.52 6.47 0.38
N PRO A 6 11.02 6.61 1.61
CA PRO A 6 10.36 5.51 2.30
C PRO A 6 9.12 5.07 1.52
N VAL A 7 8.99 3.76 1.31
CA VAL A 7 7.86 3.14 0.62
C VAL A 7 6.87 2.59 1.63
N THR A 8 5.61 2.99 1.47
CA THR A 8 4.48 2.43 2.21
C THR A 8 3.90 1.24 1.43
N TYR A 9 3.70 0.11 2.09
CA TYR A 9 3.08 -1.07 1.50
C TYR A 9 1.63 -1.13 1.94
N VAL A 10 0.71 -1.27 1.00
CA VAL A 10 -0.72 -1.36 1.28
C VAL A 10 -1.16 -2.75 0.86
N VAL A 11 -1.63 -3.54 1.81
CA VAL A 11 -2.28 -4.83 1.52
C VAL A 11 -3.75 -4.71 1.86
N ALA A 12 -4.62 -5.16 0.97
CA ALA A 12 -6.05 -5.18 1.19
C ALA A 12 -6.65 -6.50 0.70
N ASP A 13 -7.67 -6.98 1.39
CA ASP A 13 -8.51 -8.10 0.99
C ASP A 13 -10.00 -7.72 1.12
N ALA A 14 -10.91 -8.68 1.01
CA ALA A 14 -12.35 -8.43 1.15
C ALA A 14 -12.80 -7.96 2.55
N HIS A 15 -11.94 -8.07 3.57
CA HIS A 15 -12.27 -7.90 4.98
C HIS A 15 -11.48 -6.78 5.67
N THR A 16 -10.22 -6.59 5.29
CA THR A 16 -9.30 -5.66 5.96
C THR A 16 -8.28 -5.08 5.00
N ALA A 17 -7.76 -3.90 5.35
CA ALA A 17 -6.63 -3.27 4.70
C ALA A 17 -5.62 -2.84 5.75
N ARG A 18 -4.35 -2.96 5.40
CA ARG A 18 -3.22 -2.68 6.30
C ARG A 18 -2.21 -1.85 5.54
N LEU A 19 -1.79 -0.75 6.15
CA LEU A 19 -0.65 0.02 5.69
C LEU A 19 0.53 -0.44 6.52
N LEU A 20 1.59 -0.83 5.83
CA LEU A 20 2.83 -1.28 6.42
C LEU A 20 3.99 -0.40 5.99
N ARG A 21 5.00 -0.34 6.85
CA ARG A 21 6.27 0.30 6.55
C ARG A 21 7.38 -0.74 6.64
N HIS A 22 8.35 -0.60 5.76
CA HIS A 22 9.57 -1.39 5.83
C HIS A 22 10.46 -0.87 6.96
N GLU A 23 10.69 -1.69 7.98
CA GLU A 23 11.60 -1.38 9.09
C GLU A 23 12.55 -2.56 9.30
N GLY A 24 13.83 -2.36 8.96
CA GLY A 24 14.84 -3.41 9.04
C GLY A 24 14.55 -4.56 8.05
N PRO A 25 14.43 -5.82 8.50
CA PRO A 25 14.17 -6.97 7.63
C PRO A 25 12.68 -7.31 7.45
N ALA A 26 11.76 -6.51 8.01
CA ALA A 26 10.34 -6.86 8.04
C ALA A 26 9.45 -5.68 7.66
N LEU A 27 8.21 -6.02 7.27
CA LEU A 27 7.14 -5.07 7.13
C LEU A 27 6.38 -4.99 8.45
N HIS A 28 6.16 -3.78 8.95
CA HIS A 28 5.42 -3.55 10.18
C HIS A 28 4.14 -2.81 9.87
N THR A 29 3.01 -3.33 10.33
CA THR A 29 1.73 -2.64 10.18
C THR A 29 1.70 -1.38 11.03
N ILE A 30 1.53 -0.24 10.37
CA ILE A 30 1.41 1.08 11.01
C ILE A 30 -0.06 1.53 11.10
N ARG A 31 -0.95 0.97 10.29
CA ARG A 31 -2.38 1.27 10.33
C ARG A 31 -3.22 0.10 9.82
N HIS A 32 -4.31 -0.16 10.53
CA HIS A 32 -5.37 -1.08 10.09
C HIS A 32 -6.61 -0.28 9.67
N ILE A 33 -7.31 -0.79 8.65
CA ILE A 33 -8.57 -0.28 8.13
C ILE A 33 -9.51 -1.48 7.99
N ALA A 34 -10.68 -1.42 8.63
CA ALA A 34 -11.70 -2.47 8.51
C ALA A 34 -12.52 -2.27 7.21
N ALA A 35 -13.01 -3.37 6.63
CA ALA A 35 -13.93 -3.29 5.51
C ALA A 35 -15.22 -2.55 5.90
N THR A 36 -15.65 -1.65 5.03
CA THR A 36 -16.90 -0.88 5.13
C THR A 36 -17.63 -0.94 3.78
N GLU A 37 -18.85 -0.42 3.69
CA GLU A 37 -19.58 -0.33 2.42
C GLU A 37 -18.82 0.48 1.35
N ARG A 38 -17.94 1.39 1.76
CA ARG A 38 -17.14 2.26 0.90
C ARG A 38 -15.65 1.97 1.03
N PHE A 39 -15.30 0.70 1.22
CA PHE A 39 -13.95 0.32 1.60
C PHE A 39 -12.85 0.83 0.64
N ALA A 40 -13.08 0.69 -0.67
CA ALA A 40 -12.14 1.19 -1.68
C ALA A 40 -11.91 2.71 -1.57
N ILE A 41 -12.97 3.48 -1.35
CA ILE A 41 -12.92 4.94 -1.16
C ILE A 41 -12.13 5.25 0.11
N THR A 42 -12.40 4.58 1.22
CA THR A 42 -11.68 4.82 2.49
C THR A 42 -10.17 4.55 2.37
N ILE A 43 -9.78 3.50 1.64
CA ILE A 43 -8.36 3.23 1.36
C ILE A 43 -7.78 4.34 0.49
N ALA A 44 -8.46 4.71 -0.59
CA ALA A 44 -8.00 5.75 -1.50
C ALA A 44 -7.88 7.12 -0.81
N GLU A 45 -8.85 7.54 -0.02
CA GLU A 45 -8.81 8.76 0.80
C GLU A 45 -7.63 8.77 1.76
N THR A 46 -7.37 7.63 2.42
CA THR A 46 -6.22 7.48 3.32
C THR A 46 -4.91 7.69 2.57
N LEU A 47 -4.78 7.15 1.36
CA LEU A 47 -3.58 7.31 0.52
C LEU A 47 -3.46 8.74 -0.03
N ASN A 48 -4.56 9.29 -0.51
CA ASN A 48 -4.64 10.66 -1.01
C ASN A 48 -4.19 11.66 0.07
N HIS A 49 -4.77 11.58 1.27
CA HIS A 49 -4.37 12.42 2.39
C HIS A 49 -2.90 12.22 2.77
N GLY A 50 -2.44 10.96 2.82
CA GLY A 50 -1.06 10.66 3.14
C GLY A 50 -0.07 11.29 2.17
N VAL A 51 -0.39 11.28 0.87
CA VAL A 51 0.41 11.93 -0.18
C VAL A 51 0.34 13.45 -0.08
N THR A 52 -0.86 14.01 0.13
CA THR A 52 -1.05 15.47 0.28
C THR A 52 -0.30 16.03 1.49
N ASP A 53 -0.33 15.33 2.63
CA ASP A 53 0.34 15.74 3.87
C ASP A 53 1.84 15.41 3.88
N GLY A 54 2.35 14.75 2.82
CA GLY A 54 3.76 14.36 2.68
C GLY A 54 4.20 13.19 3.57
N THR A 55 3.26 12.49 4.20
CA THR A 55 3.56 11.29 5.02
C THR A 55 3.78 10.04 4.17
N ILE A 56 3.19 9.98 2.97
CA ILE A 56 3.38 8.92 1.98
C ILE A 56 4.11 9.52 0.78
N SER A 57 5.42 9.27 0.71
CA SER A 57 6.21 9.67 -0.46
C SER A 57 5.87 8.81 -1.67
N ARG A 58 5.87 7.48 -1.48
CA ARG A 58 5.54 6.49 -2.50
C ARG A 58 4.92 5.25 -1.86
N PHE A 59 4.14 4.50 -2.63
CA PHE A 59 3.50 3.30 -2.09
C PHE A 59 3.31 2.18 -3.12
N VAL A 60 3.22 0.94 -2.60
CA VAL A 60 2.85 -0.27 -3.34
C VAL A 60 1.47 -0.71 -2.85
N LEU A 61 0.62 -1.19 -3.76
CA LEU A 61 -0.73 -1.65 -3.45
C LEU A 61 -0.91 -3.12 -3.88
N ALA A 62 -1.17 -4.01 -2.92
CA ALA A 62 -1.58 -5.38 -3.17
C ALA A 62 -3.04 -5.57 -2.73
N ALA A 63 -3.91 -5.89 -3.67
CA ALA A 63 -5.33 -6.12 -3.41
C ALA A 63 -5.93 -7.04 -4.48
N PRO A 64 -7.03 -7.77 -4.22
CA PRO A 64 -7.71 -8.53 -5.27
C PRO A 64 -8.17 -7.60 -6.40
N GLY A 65 -8.15 -8.09 -7.65
CA GLY A 65 -8.25 -7.24 -8.85
C GLY A 65 -9.46 -6.31 -8.91
N HIS A 66 -10.62 -6.73 -8.39
CA HIS A 66 -11.82 -5.89 -8.32
C HIS A 66 -11.65 -4.73 -7.33
N LEU A 67 -11.07 -4.98 -6.17
CA LEU A 67 -10.81 -3.98 -5.14
C LEU A 67 -9.70 -3.03 -5.59
N LEU A 68 -8.66 -3.55 -6.24
CA LEU A 68 -7.57 -2.76 -6.81
C LEU A 68 -8.10 -1.75 -7.84
N HIS A 69 -8.96 -2.21 -8.76
CA HIS A 69 -9.60 -1.32 -9.74
C HIS A 69 -10.43 -0.23 -9.06
N ALA A 70 -11.23 -0.60 -8.06
CA ALA A 70 -12.05 0.35 -7.30
C ALA A 70 -11.20 1.38 -6.54
N ILE A 71 -10.12 0.97 -5.86
CA ILE A 71 -9.22 1.89 -5.15
C ILE A 71 -8.58 2.86 -6.14
N ARG A 72 -8.07 2.35 -7.27
CA ARG A 72 -7.38 3.19 -8.27
C ARG A 72 -8.30 4.23 -8.89
N ALA A 73 -9.59 3.92 -9.08
CA ALA A 73 -10.57 4.86 -9.60
C ALA A 73 -10.77 6.09 -8.69
N GLU A 74 -10.55 5.92 -7.38
CA GLU A 74 -10.72 6.96 -6.35
C GLU A 74 -9.40 7.66 -5.97
N LEU A 75 -8.25 7.18 -6.47
CA LEU A 75 -6.97 7.85 -6.24
C LEU A 75 -6.89 9.15 -7.05
N THR A 76 -6.40 10.20 -6.39
CA THR A 76 -6.05 11.47 -7.04
C THR A 76 -4.89 11.29 -8.01
N ALA A 77 -4.73 12.20 -8.97
CA ALA A 77 -3.60 12.19 -9.90
C ALA A 77 -2.25 12.20 -9.16
N ALA A 78 -2.14 12.95 -8.05
CA ALA A 78 -0.95 12.98 -7.22
C ALA A 78 -0.67 11.61 -6.58
N ALA A 79 -1.68 10.94 -6.03
CA ALA A 79 -1.49 9.62 -5.43
C ALA A 79 -1.20 8.54 -6.48
N GLN A 80 -1.80 8.62 -7.68
CA GLN A 80 -1.48 7.71 -8.79
C GLN A 80 -0.04 7.86 -9.27
N ASP A 81 0.51 9.08 -9.26
CA ASP A 81 1.92 9.33 -9.59
C ASP A 81 2.89 8.73 -8.54
N ARG A 82 2.44 8.60 -7.29
CA ARG A 82 3.20 7.99 -6.19
C ARG A 82 3.01 6.48 -6.05
N LEU A 83 2.12 5.88 -6.85
CA LEU A 83 1.90 4.44 -6.90
C LEU A 83 3.03 3.78 -7.70
N ILE A 84 3.89 3.04 -7.01
CA ILE A 84 5.04 2.35 -7.62
C ILE A 84 4.58 1.10 -8.35
N LEU A 85 3.77 0.29 -7.67
CA LEU A 85 3.31 -1.00 -8.17
C LEU A 85 1.92 -1.31 -7.61
N ALA A 86 1.08 -1.92 -8.45
CA ALA A 86 -0.22 -2.44 -8.06
C ALA A 86 -0.31 -3.92 -8.43
N GLU A 87 -0.38 -4.79 -7.43
CA GLU A 87 -0.42 -6.25 -7.61
C GLU A 87 -1.80 -6.82 -7.27
N PRO A 88 -2.40 -7.62 -8.17
CA PRO A 88 -3.67 -8.28 -7.93
C PRO A 88 -3.53 -9.50 -6.99
N LYS A 89 -2.98 -9.30 -5.78
CA LYS A 89 -2.71 -10.34 -4.78
C LYS A 89 -3.47 -10.05 -3.49
N GLU A 90 -3.96 -11.11 -2.86
CA GLU A 90 -4.59 -11.04 -1.53
C GLU A 90 -3.55 -11.38 -0.47
N LEU A 91 -2.90 -10.35 0.09
CA LEU A 91 -1.84 -10.54 1.09
C LEU A 91 -2.27 -10.11 2.50
N ALA A 92 -3.43 -9.44 2.66
CA ALA A 92 -3.83 -8.87 3.94
C ALA A 92 -4.08 -9.91 5.06
N HIS A 93 -4.36 -11.17 4.69
CA HIS A 93 -4.48 -12.30 5.63
C HIS A 93 -3.14 -12.85 6.12
N LEU A 94 -2.03 -12.51 5.48
CA LEU A 94 -0.71 -13.01 5.84
C LEU A 94 -0.11 -12.24 7.03
N PRO A 95 0.73 -12.90 7.84
CA PRO A 95 1.44 -12.23 8.92
C PRO A 95 2.55 -11.31 8.38
N ASP A 96 2.87 -10.27 9.15
CA ASP A 96 3.81 -9.20 8.79
C ASP A 96 5.19 -9.66 8.30
N HIS A 97 5.70 -10.73 8.90
CA HIS A 97 7.02 -11.27 8.58
C HIS A 97 7.05 -12.04 7.25
N GLU A 98 5.92 -12.53 6.75
CA GLU A 98 5.84 -13.24 5.45
C GLU A 98 5.62 -12.25 4.31
N LEU A 99 4.98 -11.10 4.58
CA LEU A 99 4.62 -10.13 3.54
C LEU A 99 5.81 -9.67 2.70
N ILE A 100 6.99 -9.53 3.31
CA ILE A 100 8.19 -9.06 2.61
C ILE A 100 8.62 -10.01 1.49
N ASP A 101 8.42 -11.32 1.67
CA ASP A 101 8.77 -12.34 0.67
C ASP A 101 7.81 -12.38 -0.52
N HIS A 102 6.63 -11.74 -0.38
CA HIS A 102 5.61 -11.69 -1.43
C HIS A 102 5.69 -10.46 -2.33
N PHE A 103 6.44 -9.45 -1.91
CA PHE A 103 6.76 -8.28 -2.71
C PHE A 103 8.10 -8.50 -3.41
N ASP A 104 8.13 -8.32 -4.74
CA ASP A 104 9.37 -8.30 -5.51
C ASP A 104 10.11 -6.97 -5.25
N ILE A 105 10.66 -6.81 -4.03
CA ILE A 105 11.42 -5.62 -3.64
C ILE A 105 12.78 -5.69 -4.34
N PRO A 106 13.11 -4.78 -5.25
CA PRO A 106 14.41 -4.78 -5.91
C PRO A 106 15.54 -4.60 -4.88
N ALA A 107 16.66 -5.29 -5.08
CA ALA A 107 17.81 -5.24 -4.18
C ALA A 107 18.39 -3.82 -3.96
N THR A 108 18.11 -2.90 -4.90
CA THR A 108 18.49 -1.49 -4.83
C THR A 108 17.48 -0.60 -4.10
N GLY A 109 16.35 -1.16 -3.65
CA GLY A 109 15.16 -0.42 -3.25
C GLY A 109 14.36 0.10 -4.45
N TRP A 110 13.11 0.48 -4.21
CA TRP A 110 12.26 1.04 -5.27
C TRP A 110 12.83 2.38 -5.77
N PRO A 111 12.93 2.56 -7.11
CA PRO A 111 13.50 3.76 -7.72
C PRO A 111 12.68 4.99 -7.36
#